data_AF-A0A8T2DSR2-F1
#
_entry.id   AF-A0A8T2DSR2-F1
#
_cell.length_a   1.000
_cell.length_b   1.000
_cell.length_c   1.000
_cell.angle_alpha   90.00
_cell.angle_beta   90.00
_cell.angle_gamma   90.00
#
_symmetry.space_group_name_H-M   'P 1'
#
loop_
_entity.id
_entity.type
_entity.pdbx_description
1 polymer ?
#
loop_
_entity_poly.entity_id
_entity_poly.type
_entity_poly.pdbx_seq_one_letter_code
_entity_poly.pdbx_strand_id
1 'polypeptide(L)'
;MQEPLYLRWKQWDCQSDCQYECMMTREEERKRNGERPSKYFGKWPLKHVYGIQEPVSVAFSALDLAMQFQGWVSYFILVYYKLPLQPNRKTYYEYNGIVHIYAIIVMNSLFWSSICHSRDVELTERLDYSSATVLAGFSLILAILRSFSIQDQSVKIMVTAPILAVVATHILYLNFYNLDEGLHWKVIFGIGGIELVVWGLWAALTSHPSKWKLRAFLISSILTLCLRMFDFPPYKGYIDAHALWRGAGIPLSYLWWSFVCDDAVFRTTVNLKKSK
;
A
#
# COMPACT_ATOMS: atom_id res chain seq x y z
N MET A 1 -35.69 -23.24 1.52
CA MET A 1 -34.30 -23.47 1.98
C MET A 1 -33.53 -22.17 1.76
N GLN A 2 -32.95 -21.59 2.80
CA GLN A 2 -32.08 -20.42 2.66
C GLN A 2 -30.77 -20.86 2.00
N GLU A 3 -30.36 -20.18 0.93
CA GLU A 3 -29.07 -20.47 0.31
C GLU A 3 -27.91 -20.22 1.30
N PRO A 4 -26.88 -21.09 1.30
CA PRO A 4 -25.66 -20.93 2.07
C PRO A 4 -25.01 -19.56 1.86
N LEU A 5 -24.44 -18.98 2.92
CA LEU A 5 -23.81 -17.66 2.88
C LEU A 5 -22.71 -17.53 1.81
N TYR A 6 -21.96 -18.60 1.52
CA TYR A 6 -20.92 -18.58 0.48
C TYR A 6 -21.49 -18.52 -0.96
N LEU A 7 -22.74 -18.98 -1.17
CA LEU A 7 -23.43 -18.85 -2.46
C LEU A 7 -24.07 -17.48 -2.60
N ARG A 8 -24.67 -16.96 -1.51
CA ARG A 8 -25.16 -15.58 -1.45
C ARG A 8 -24.03 -14.54 -1.61
N TRP A 9 -22.82 -14.87 -1.16
CA TRP A 9 -21.63 -14.04 -1.35
C TRP A 9 -21.01 -14.17 -2.76
N LYS A 10 -21.35 -15.21 -3.52
CA LYS A 10 -21.01 -15.31 -4.95
C LYS A 10 -22.06 -14.66 -5.85
N GLN A 11 -23.29 -14.53 -5.35
CA GLN A 11 -24.37 -13.86 -6.05
C GLN A 11 -24.18 -12.34 -5.97
N TRP A 12 -24.15 -11.77 -7.16
CA TRP A 12 -24.23 -10.34 -7.38
C TRP A 12 -25.69 -9.92 -7.32
N ASP A 13 -25.93 -8.64 -7.05
CA ASP A 13 -27.27 -8.09 -7.19
C ASP A 13 -27.60 -7.93 -8.68
N CYS A 14 -28.88 -8.08 -9.02
CA CYS A 14 -29.37 -8.06 -10.40
C CYS A 14 -28.94 -6.81 -11.18
N GLN A 15 -28.85 -5.67 -10.49
CA GLN A 15 -28.41 -4.41 -11.10
C GLN A 15 -26.95 -4.49 -11.54
N SER A 16 -26.04 -4.92 -10.66
CA SER A 16 -24.61 -5.02 -10.98
C SER A 16 -24.33 -6.07 -12.05
N ASP A 17 -25.04 -7.20 -12.03
CA ASP A 17 -24.95 -8.22 -13.10
C ASP A 17 -25.41 -7.67 -14.45
N CYS A 18 -26.55 -6.95 -14.47
CA CYS A 18 -27.05 -6.32 -15.70
C CYS A 18 -26.07 -5.26 -16.24
N GLN A 19 -25.48 -4.45 -15.36
CA GLN A 19 -24.46 -3.48 -15.75
C GLN A 19 -23.23 -4.15 -16.35
N TYR A 20 -22.75 -5.23 -15.72
CA TYR A 20 -21.61 -5.99 -16.20
C TYR A 20 -21.89 -6.63 -17.57
N GLU A 21 -22.99 -7.37 -17.72
CA GLU A 21 -23.33 -8.04 -18.99
C GLU A 21 -23.55 -7.03 -20.12
N CYS A 22 -24.19 -5.89 -19.83
CA CYS A 22 -24.37 -4.80 -20.80
C CYS A 22 -23.02 -4.22 -21.23
N MET A 23 -22.13 -3.94 -20.28
CA MET A 23 -20.77 -3.45 -20.55
C MET A 23 -19.99 -4.44 -21.42
N MET A 24 -19.98 -5.72 -21.06
CA MET A 24 -19.26 -6.76 -21.78
C MET A 24 -19.80 -6.96 -23.19
N THR A 25 -21.12 -7.02 -23.34
CA THR A 25 -21.79 -7.12 -24.66
C THR A 25 -21.40 -5.93 -25.56
N ARG A 26 -21.43 -4.71 -25.01
CA ARG A 26 -21.09 -3.50 -25.75
C ARG A 26 -19.63 -3.49 -26.19
N GLU A 27 -18.72 -3.96 -25.34
CA GLU A 27 -17.30 -4.04 -25.67
C GLU A 27 -17.00 -5.13 -26.72
N GLU A 28 -17.76 -6.22 -26.74
CA GLU A 28 -17.69 -7.19 -27.83
C GLU A 28 -18.13 -6.60 -29.18
N GLU A 29 -19.22 -5.83 -29.21
CA GLU A 29 -19.66 -5.11 -30.41
C GLU A 29 -18.58 -4.13 -30.91
N ARG A 30 -18.03 -3.31 -29.99
CA ARG A 30 -16.95 -2.36 -30.30
C ARG A 30 -15.74 -3.09 -30.89
N LYS A 31 -15.34 -4.20 -30.28
CA LYS A 31 -14.24 -5.03 -30.78
C LYS A 31 -14.50 -5.58 -32.17
N ARG A 32 -15.74 -6.03 -32.46
CA ARG A 32 -16.14 -6.51 -33.81
C ARG A 32 -16.08 -5.38 -34.85
N ASN A 33 -16.39 -4.15 -34.43
CA ASN A 33 -16.33 -2.96 -35.28
C ASN A 33 -14.92 -2.36 -35.42
N GLY A 34 -13.90 -2.93 -34.77
CA GLY A 34 -12.54 -2.38 -34.75
C GLY A 34 -12.40 -1.10 -33.93
N GLU A 35 -13.37 -0.80 -33.06
CA GLU A 35 -13.34 0.35 -32.16
C GLU A 35 -12.42 0.12 -30.96
N ARG A 36 -11.92 1.21 -30.36
CA ARG A 36 -11.08 1.15 -29.15
C ARG A 36 -11.95 0.88 -27.91
N PRO A 37 -11.42 0.18 -26.89
CA PRO A 37 -12.12 -0.02 -25.62
C PRO A 37 -12.53 1.31 -24.97
N SER A 38 -13.68 1.33 -24.31
CA SER A 38 -14.15 2.49 -23.54
C SER A 38 -14.19 2.20 -22.05
N LYS A 39 -14.12 3.26 -21.24
CA LYS A 39 -14.43 3.19 -19.81
C LYS A 39 -15.94 3.27 -19.59
N TYR A 40 -16.42 2.52 -18.61
CA TYR A 40 -17.80 2.50 -18.15
C TYR A 40 -17.80 2.79 -16.66
N PHE A 41 -18.58 3.78 -16.22
CA PHE A 41 -18.63 4.20 -14.81
C PHE A 41 -17.22 4.49 -14.24
N GLY A 42 -16.32 5.04 -15.05
CA GLY A 42 -14.93 5.35 -14.66
C GLY A 42 -13.95 4.17 -14.70
N LYS A 43 -14.43 2.92 -14.90
CA LYS A 43 -13.62 1.70 -14.86
C LYS A 43 -13.46 1.07 -16.24
N TRP A 44 -12.40 0.30 -16.41
CA TRP A 44 -12.18 -0.51 -17.61
C TRP A 44 -12.98 -1.82 -17.55
N PRO A 45 -13.43 -2.37 -18.69
CA PRO A 45 -14.18 -3.61 -18.76
C PRO A 45 -13.28 -4.82 -18.52
N LEU A 46 -13.27 -5.33 -17.29
CA LEU A 46 -12.49 -6.50 -16.87
C LEU A 46 -13.35 -7.76 -16.82
N LYS A 47 -12.78 -8.89 -17.23
CA LYS A 47 -13.46 -10.20 -17.20
C LYS A 47 -13.41 -10.81 -15.81
N HIS A 48 -14.57 -11.13 -15.28
CA HIS A 48 -14.69 -11.80 -13.99
C HIS A 48 -14.25 -13.28 -14.06
N VAL A 49 -13.68 -13.79 -12.96
CA VAL A 49 -13.27 -15.20 -12.84
C VAL A 49 -13.72 -15.74 -11.48
N TYR A 50 -14.55 -16.79 -11.46
CA TYR A 50 -15.09 -17.40 -10.23
C TYR A 50 -15.76 -16.40 -9.26
N GLY A 51 -16.35 -15.32 -9.78
CA GLY A 51 -16.98 -14.26 -8.98
C GLY A 51 -16.04 -13.15 -8.50
N ILE A 52 -14.75 -13.20 -8.89
CA ILE A 52 -13.76 -12.14 -8.62
C ILE A 52 -13.79 -11.11 -9.75
N GLN A 53 -13.93 -9.84 -9.39
CA GLN A 53 -13.97 -8.71 -10.32
C GLN A 53 -12.63 -8.47 -11.03
N GLU A 54 -11.57 -8.31 -10.24
CA GLU A 54 -10.22 -8.03 -10.75
C GLU A 54 -9.24 -9.13 -10.35
N PRO A 55 -9.28 -10.32 -10.98
CA PRO A 55 -8.54 -11.49 -10.53
C PRO A 55 -7.02 -11.26 -10.44
N VAL A 56 -6.47 -10.46 -11.35
CA VAL A 56 -5.04 -10.15 -11.38
C VAL A 56 -4.67 -9.16 -10.27
N SER A 57 -5.46 -8.09 -10.08
CA SER A 57 -5.26 -7.13 -8.99
C SER A 57 -5.33 -7.82 -7.62
N VAL A 58 -6.29 -8.74 -7.43
CA VAL A 58 -6.42 -9.56 -6.21
C VAL A 58 -5.18 -10.43 -6.01
N ALA A 59 -4.74 -11.16 -7.04
CA ALA A 59 -3.56 -12.02 -6.96
C ALA A 59 -2.30 -11.23 -6.60
N PHE A 60 -2.06 -10.09 -7.25
CA PHE A 60 -0.92 -9.24 -6.92
C PHE A 60 -1.00 -8.65 -5.51
N SER A 61 -2.19 -8.26 -5.05
CA SER A 61 -2.40 -7.77 -3.68
C SER A 61 -2.08 -8.84 -2.64
N ALA A 62 -2.53 -10.08 -2.87
CA ALA A 62 -2.25 -11.20 -1.98
C ALA A 62 -0.76 -11.59 -1.96
N LEU A 63 -0.10 -11.56 -3.13
CA LEU A 63 1.34 -11.78 -3.23
C LEU A 63 2.14 -10.69 -2.52
N ASP A 64 1.75 -9.43 -2.67
CA ASP A 64 2.39 -8.31 -1.98
C ASP A 64 2.20 -8.43 -0.45
N LEU A 65 1.01 -8.82 0.01
CA LEU A 65 0.75 -9.10 1.41
C LEU A 65 1.68 -10.21 1.94
N ALA A 66 1.85 -11.30 1.18
CA ALA A 66 2.77 -12.37 1.54
C ALA A 66 4.23 -11.89 1.62
N MET A 67 4.66 -11.02 0.69
CA MET A 67 6.00 -10.42 0.73
C MET A 67 6.18 -9.48 1.93
N GLN A 68 5.18 -8.66 2.25
CA GLN A 68 5.20 -7.80 3.44
C GLN A 68 5.30 -8.63 4.73
N PHE A 69 4.52 -9.71 4.82
CA PHE A 69 4.58 -10.63 5.96
C PHE A 69 5.94 -11.32 6.07
N GLN A 70 6.47 -11.86 4.97
CA GLN A 70 7.78 -12.50 4.93
C GLN A 70 8.91 -11.52 5.31
N GLY A 71 8.85 -10.29 4.80
CA GLY A 71 9.79 -9.22 5.14
C GLY A 71 9.74 -8.87 6.63
N TRP A 72 8.53 -8.72 7.18
CA TRP A 72 8.32 -8.45 8.60
C TRP A 72 8.85 -9.58 9.50
N VAL A 73 8.56 -10.84 9.18
CA VAL A 73 9.08 -12.00 9.92
C VAL A 73 10.61 -12.04 9.87
N SER A 74 11.20 -11.78 8.70
CA SER A 74 12.66 -11.73 8.52
C SER A 74 13.28 -10.64 9.38
N TYR A 75 12.67 -9.45 9.41
CA TYR A 75 13.07 -8.34 10.27
C TYR A 75 12.93 -8.68 11.76
N PHE A 76 11.82 -9.30 12.17
CA PHE A 76 11.58 -9.72 13.54
C PHE A 76 12.66 -10.71 14.02
N ILE A 77 12.94 -11.74 13.22
CA ILE A 77 13.99 -12.72 13.52
C ILE A 77 15.36 -12.02 13.65
N LEU A 78 15.68 -11.11 12.73
CA LEU A 78 16.93 -10.36 12.76
C LEU A 78 17.09 -9.57 14.07
N VAL A 79 16.10 -8.76 14.42
CA VAL A 79 16.21 -7.83 15.55
C VAL A 79 16.20 -8.51 16.91
N TYR A 80 15.43 -9.60 17.07
CA TYR A 80 15.30 -10.28 18.36
C TYR A 80 16.25 -11.46 18.56
N TYR A 81 16.69 -12.12 17.49
CA TYR A 81 17.49 -13.36 17.59
C TYR A 81 18.91 -13.24 17.04
N LYS A 82 19.18 -12.28 16.15
CA LYS A 82 20.52 -12.13 15.52
C LYS A 82 21.29 -10.90 15.99
N LEU A 83 20.59 -9.83 16.36
CA LEU A 83 21.21 -8.60 16.87
C LEU A 83 21.36 -8.63 18.40
N PRO A 84 22.40 -7.97 18.95
CA PRO A 84 22.56 -7.88 20.39
C PRO A 84 21.40 -7.10 21.01
N LEU A 85 20.99 -7.52 22.20
CA LEU A 85 19.95 -6.86 23.00
C LEU A 85 20.59 -6.13 24.18
N GLN A 86 19.92 -5.07 24.64
CA GLN A 86 20.29 -4.37 25.87
C GLN A 86 20.08 -5.29 27.09
N PRO A 87 20.72 -5.00 28.26
CA PRO A 87 20.54 -5.78 29.48
C PRO A 87 19.07 -5.95 29.89
N ASN A 88 18.24 -4.95 29.60
CA ASN A 88 16.80 -4.97 29.88
C ASN A 88 15.96 -5.66 28.76
N ARG A 89 16.60 -6.51 27.94
CA ARG A 89 16.03 -7.22 26.77
C ARG A 89 15.40 -6.34 25.68
N LYS A 90 15.67 -5.03 25.70
CA LYS A 90 15.22 -4.09 24.67
C LYS A 90 16.18 -4.08 23.48
N THR A 91 15.65 -3.79 22.31
CA THR A 91 16.43 -3.67 21.07
C THR A 91 17.25 -2.39 21.09
N TYR A 92 18.49 -2.41 20.57
CA TYR A 92 19.27 -1.18 20.35
C TYR A 92 18.73 -0.31 19.20
N TYR A 93 17.90 -0.90 18.35
CA TYR A 93 17.22 -0.19 17.28
C TYR A 93 16.04 0.63 17.83
N GLU A 94 16.14 1.94 17.77
CA GLU A 94 15.22 2.90 18.41
C GLU A 94 13.85 2.98 17.71
N TYR A 95 13.79 2.57 16.43
CA TYR A 95 12.58 2.58 15.61
C TYR A 95 11.88 1.22 15.57
N ASN A 96 12.24 0.28 16.45
CA ASN A 96 11.69 -1.07 16.40
C ASN A 96 10.16 -1.10 16.52
N GLY A 97 9.61 -0.34 17.48
CA GLY A 97 8.17 -0.27 17.70
C GLY A 97 7.41 0.28 16.49
N ILE A 98 7.92 1.34 15.86
CA ILE A 98 7.23 1.98 14.72
C ILE A 98 7.28 1.10 13.47
N VAL A 99 8.36 0.36 13.24
CA VAL A 99 8.47 -0.59 12.12
C VAL A 99 7.47 -1.75 12.27
N HIS A 100 7.25 -2.25 13.49
CA HIS A 100 6.22 -3.27 13.72
C HIS A 100 4.80 -2.77 13.47
N ILE A 101 4.48 -1.54 13.91
CA ILE A 101 3.18 -0.93 13.64
C ILE A 101 3.00 -0.72 12.13
N TYR A 102 4.04 -0.24 11.43
CA TYR A 102 4.04 -0.11 9.97
C TYR A 102 3.70 -1.44 9.28
N ALA A 103 4.33 -2.54 9.71
CA ALA A 103 4.09 -3.87 9.16
C ALA A 103 2.61 -4.28 9.27
N ILE A 104 1.99 -4.05 10.44
CA ILE A 104 0.58 -4.38 10.67
C ILE A 104 -0.32 -3.52 9.78
N ILE A 105 -0.03 -2.22 9.67
CA ILE A 105 -0.82 -1.28 8.87
C ILE A 105 -0.73 -1.62 7.38
N VAL A 106 0.46 -1.89 6.84
CA VAL A 106 0.62 -2.22 5.41
C VAL A 106 -0.07 -3.54 5.08
N MET A 107 0.05 -4.56 5.93
CA MET A 107 -0.67 -5.82 5.76
C MET A 107 -2.19 -5.64 5.84
N ASN A 108 -2.68 -4.78 6.74
CA ASN A 108 -4.11 -4.45 6.83
C ASN A 108 -4.63 -3.75 5.56
N SER A 109 -3.86 -2.81 5.02
CA SER A 109 -4.22 -2.11 3.79
C SER A 109 -4.25 -3.06 2.58
N LEU A 110 -3.26 -3.95 2.45
CA LEU A 110 -3.25 -4.94 1.36
C LEU A 110 -4.38 -5.97 1.49
N PHE A 111 -4.77 -6.32 2.71
CA PHE A 111 -5.90 -7.20 2.97
C PHE A 111 -7.22 -6.58 2.49
N TRP A 112 -7.51 -5.33 2.90
CA TRP A 112 -8.74 -4.65 2.47
C TRP A 112 -8.75 -4.37 0.97
N SER A 113 -7.61 -4.00 0.40
CA SER A 113 -7.48 -3.83 -1.05
C SER A 113 -7.74 -5.14 -1.82
N SER A 114 -7.24 -6.26 -1.32
CA SER A 114 -7.52 -7.57 -1.92
C SER A 114 -9.01 -7.94 -1.86
N ILE A 115 -9.70 -7.59 -0.78
CA ILE A 115 -11.14 -7.84 -0.63
C ILE A 115 -11.93 -6.93 -1.56
N CYS A 116 -11.61 -5.64 -1.60
CA CYS A 116 -12.29 -4.67 -2.45
C CYS A 116 -12.18 -5.03 -3.94
N HIS A 117 -10.99 -5.38 -4.43
CA HIS A 117 -10.81 -5.84 -5.81
C HIS A 117 -11.44 -7.19 -6.12
N SER A 118 -11.75 -7.99 -5.08
CA SER A 118 -12.51 -9.22 -5.29
C SER A 118 -13.99 -8.95 -5.52
N ARG A 119 -14.55 -8.04 -4.73
CA ARG A 119 -15.95 -7.67 -4.75
C ARG A 119 -16.08 -6.24 -4.27
N ASP A 120 -16.26 -5.35 -5.23
CA ASP A 120 -16.43 -3.93 -4.97
C ASP A 120 -17.86 -3.65 -4.49
N VAL A 121 -17.99 -3.41 -3.19
CA VAL A 121 -19.21 -2.91 -2.55
C VAL A 121 -18.84 -1.72 -1.67
N GLU A 122 -19.80 -0.84 -1.42
CA GLU A 122 -19.58 0.41 -0.69
C GLU A 122 -18.80 0.24 0.63
N LEU A 123 -19.09 -0.82 1.39
CA LEU A 123 -18.36 -1.10 2.64
C LEU A 123 -16.88 -1.44 2.40
N THR A 124 -16.58 -2.31 1.43
CA THR A 124 -15.21 -2.74 1.16
C THR A 124 -14.39 -1.62 0.54
N GLU A 125 -15.02 -0.78 -0.28
CA GLU A 125 -14.41 0.40 -0.87
C GLU A 125 -14.01 1.42 0.19
N ARG A 126 -14.93 1.74 1.11
CA ARG A 126 -14.64 2.62 2.25
C ARG A 126 -13.52 2.10 3.13
N LEU A 127 -13.48 0.78 3.38
CA LEU A 127 -12.44 0.16 4.20
C LEU A 127 -11.08 0.14 3.49
N ASP A 128 -11.05 -0.13 2.19
CA ASP A 128 -9.82 -0.04 1.39
C ASP A 128 -9.25 1.38 1.44
N TYR A 129 -10.07 2.39 1.14
CA TYR A 129 -9.65 3.79 1.12
C TYR A 129 -9.22 4.28 2.50
N SER A 130 -9.94 3.87 3.56
CA SER A 130 -9.58 4.22 4.92
C SER A 130 -8.23 3.59 5.31
N SER A 131 -8.04 2.30 4.99
CA SER A 131 -6.79 1.59 5.29
C SER A 131 -5.59 2.15 4.52
N ALA A 132 -5.77 2.52 3.24
CA ALA A 132 -4.77 3.18 2.43
C ALA A 132 -4.40 4.57 2.99
N THR A 133 -5.38 5.31 3.50
CA THR A 133 -5.15 6.62 4.16
C THR A 133 -4.33 6.45 5.43
N VAL A 134 -4.64 5.46 6.27
CA VAL A 134 -3.84 5.15 7.47
C VAL A 134 -2.41 4.77 7.09
N LEU A 135 -2.23 3.92 6.07
CA LEU A 135 -0.91 3.54 5.57
C LEU A 135 -0.10 4.75 5.08
N ALA A 136 -0.69 5.63 4.26
CA ALA A 136 -0.03 6.83 3.77
C ALA A 136 0.39 7.77 4.91
N GLY A 137 -0.50 8.03 5.87
CA GLY A 137 -0.15 8.88 7.01
C GLY A 137 0.93 8.26 7.90
N PHE A 138 0.83 6.96 8.19
CA PHE A 138 1.79 6.29 9.06
C PHE A 138 3.18 6.12 8.41
N SER A 139 3.23 5.83 7.12
CA SER A 139 4.48 5.80 6.35
C SER A 139 5.18 7.16 6.35
N LEU A 140 4.44 8.26 6.19
CA LEU A 140 4.99 9.62 6.33
C LEU A 140 5.55 9.88 7.75
N ILE A 141 4.83 9.48 8.81
CA ILE A 141 5.33 9.59 10.19
C ILE A 141 6.65 8.82 10.34
N LEU A 142 6.69 7.57 9.86
CA LEU A 142 7.89 6.74 9.89
C LEU A 142 9.05 7.39 9.13
N ALA A 143 8.78 7.93 7.93
CA ALA A 143 9.76 8.62 7.11
C ALA A 143 10.37 9.83 7.82
N ILE A 144 9.55 10.69 8.43
CA ILE A 144 10.02 11.88 9.15
C ILE A 144 10.82 11.47 10.40
N LEU A 145 10.24 10.63 11.27
CA LEU A 145 10.90 10.25 12.53
C LEU A 145 12.24 9.56 12.27
N ARG A 146 12.31 8.71 11.24
CA ARG A 146 13.54 8.01 10.88
C ARG A 146 14.54 8.93 10.18
N SER A 147 14.12 9.76 9.23
CA SER A 147 15.03 10.60 8.45
C SER A 147 15.70 11.67 9.30
N PHE A 148 14.95 12.32 10.17
CA PHE A 148 15.47 13.37 11.06
C PHE A 148 16.06 12.83 12.36
N SER A 149 16.13 11.51 12.51
CA SER A 149 16.65 10.84 13.71
C SER A 149 15.98 11.30 15.02
N ILE A 150 14.66 11.56 15.00
CA ILE A 150 13.93 12.16 16.13
C ILE A 150 13.77 11.14 17.26
N GLN A 151 14.28 11.46 18.44
CA GLN A 151 14.20 10.60 19.63
C GLN A 151 13.32 11.19 20.74
N ASP A 152 13.30 12.51 20.85
CA ASP A 152 12.52 13.25 21.84
C ASP A 152 11.02 12.98 21.69
N GLN A 153 10.34 12.72 22.81
CA GLN A 153 8.92 12.34 22.80
C GLN A 153 8.02 13.51 22.46
N SER A 154 8.35 14.72 22.92
CA SER A 154 7.55 15.92 22.63
C SER A 154 7.61 16.25 21.14
N VAL A 155 8.78 16.16 20.52
CA VAL A 155 8.93 16.36 19.07
C VAL A 155 8.21 15.26 18.28
N LYS A 156 8.26 13.99 18.73
CA LYS A 156 7.48 12.91 18.11
C LYS A 156 5.99 13.21 18.11
N ILE A 157 5.44 13.67 19.23
CA ILE A 157 4.03 14.03 19.35
C ILE A 157 3.71 15.22 18.45
N MET A 158 4.55 16.26 18.45
CA MET A 158 4.39 17.45 17.61
C MET A 158 4.33 17.13 16.11
N VAL A 159 5.10 16.15 15.65
CA VAL A 159 5.06 15.68 14.25
C VAL A 159 3.89 14.75 13.98
N THR A 160 3.61 13.81 14.89
CA THR A 160 2.64 12.73 14.68
C THR A 160 1.20 13.23 14.77
N ALA A 161 0.88 14.08 15.75
CA ALA A 161 -0.46 14.58 16.00
C ALA A 161 -1.12 15.28 14.79
N PRO A 162 -0.46 16.23 14.09
CA PRO A 162 -1.08 16.89 12.93
C PRO A 162 -1.30 15.91 11.77
N ILE A 163 -0.39 14.95 11.53
CA ILE A 163 -0.57 13.95 10.48
C ILE A 163 -1.75 13.03 10.80
N LEU A 164 -1.85 12.57 12.05
CA LEU A 164 -3.00 11.76 12.49
C LEU A 164 -4.32 12.54 12.42
N ALA A 165 -4.31 13.85 12.69
CA ALA A 165 -5.49 14.69 12.53
C ALA A 165 -5.95 14.73 11.07
N VAL A 166 -5.03 14.97 10.12
CA VAL A 166 -5.35 14.95 8.68
C VAL A 166 -5.90 13.59 8.24
N VAL A 167 -5.25 12.50 8.65
CA VAL A 167 -5.70 11.12 8.37
C VAL A 167 -7.11 10.88 8.91
N ALA A 168 -7.35 11.23 10.18
CA ALA A 168 -8.65 11.04 10.81
C ALA A 168 -9.74 11.87 10.12
N THR A 169 -9.50 13.15 9.84
CA THR A 169 -10.45 14.01 9.14
C THR A 169 -10.76 13.48 7.75
N HIS A 170 -9.75 13.00 6.99
CA HIS A 170 -9.97 12.44 5.67
C HIS A 170 -10.77 11.14 5.72
N ILE A 171 -10.48 10.24 6.67
CA ILE A 171 -11.25 9.00 6.87
C ILE A 171 -12.71 9.34 7.24
N LEU A 172 -12.94 10.30 8.13
CA LEU A 172 -14.29 10.74 8.49
C LEU A 172 -15.04 11.30 7.28
N TYR A 173 -14.37 12.10 6.44
CA TYR A 173 -14.96 12.63 5.21
C TYR A 173 -15.41 11.50 4.26
N LEU A 174 -14.53 10.52 4.00
CA LEU A 174 -14.82 9.41 3.09
C LEU A 174 -15.94 8.48 3.60
N ASN A 175 -16.06 8.31 4.91
CA ASN A 175 -17.06 7.40 5.50
C ASN A 175 -18.41 8.06 5.78
N PHE A 176 -18.45 9.35 6.11
CA PHE A 176 -19.67 10.01 6.58
C PHE A 176 -20.21 11.11 5.68
N TYR A 177 -19.39 11.63 4.74
CA TYR A 177 -19.82 12.74 3.89
C TYR A 177 -19.93 12.33 2.42
N ASN A 178 -18.80 12.07 1.76
CA ASN A 178 -18.80 11.68 0.36
C ASN A 178 -17.56 10.84 0.06
N LEU A 179 -17.75 9.71 -0.60
CA LEU A 179 -16.67 8.88 -1.11
C LEU A 179 -16.17 9.47 -2.43
N ASP A 180 -15.41 10.57 -2.33
CA ASP A 180 -14.81 11.25 -3.49
C ASP A 180 -13.45 10.62 -3.82
N GLU A 181 -13.44 9.76 -4.84
CA GLU A 181 -12.22 9.13 -5.33
C GLU A 181 -11.17 10.15 -5.78
N GLY A 182 -11.60 11.23 -6.44
CA GLY A 182 -10.69 12.27 -6.95
C GLY A 182 -10.00 13.02 -5.82
N LEU A 183 -10.71 13.34 -4.75
CA LEU A 183 -10.12 13.93 -3.55
C LEU A 183 -9.18 12.94 -2.86
N HIS A 184 -9.59 11.67 -2.73
CA HIS A 184 -8.77 10.63 -2.13
C HIS A 184 -7.40 10.53 -2.83
N TRP A 185 -7.38 10.47 -4.16
CA TRP A 185 -6.14 10.45 -4.94
C TRP A 185 -5.24 11.66 -4.68
N LYS A 186 -5.81 12.86 -4.61
CA LYS A 186 -5.03 14.08 -4.33
C LYS A 186 -4.38 14.03 -2.95
N VAL A 187 -5.09 13.55 -1.93
CA VAL A 187 -4.56 13.42 -0.56
C VAL A 187 -3.44 12.38 -0.51
N ILE A 188 -3.65 11.19 -1.07
CA ILE A 188 -2.64 10.12 -1.08
C ILE A 188 -1.39 10.54 -1.86
N PHE A 189 -1.54 11.13 -3.06
CA PHE A 189 -0.39 11.61 -3.82
C PHE A 189 0.31 12.80 -3.16
N GLY A 190 -0.42 13.68 -2.47
CA GLY A 190 0.16 14.76 -1.69
C GLY A 190 1.04 14.23 -0.56
N ILE A 191 0.53 13.29 0.24
CA ILE A 191 1.29 12.64 1.32
C ILE A 191 2.50 11.89 0.77
N GLY A 192 2.31 11.09 -0.29
CA GLY A 192 3.39 10.35 -0.94
C GLY A 192 4.47 11.26 -1.54
N GLY A 193 4.10 12.42 -2.09
CA GLY A 193 5.04 13.43 -2.58
C GLY A 193 5.93 13.98 -1.46
N ILE A 194 5.35 14.26 -0.28
CA ILE A 194 6.11 14.71 0.89
C ILE A 194 7.04 13.59 1.37
N GLU A 195 6.55 12.35 1.44
CA GLU A 195 7.35 11.18 1.83
C GLU A 195 8.57 11.00 0.90
N LEU A 196 8.37 11.10 -0.42
CA LEU A 196 9.44 11.01 -1.41
C LEU A 196 10.51 12.10 -1.19
N VAL A 197 10.09 13.33 -0.87
CA VAL A 197 11.02 14.43 -0.57
C VAL A 197 11.81 14.14 0.71
N VAL A 198 11.13 13.71 1.79
CA VAL A 198 11.78 13.40 3.07
C VAL A 198 12.84 12.30 2.89
N TRP A 199 12.48 11.18 2.28
CA TRP A 199 13.42 10.10 2.01
C TRP A 199 14.50 10.47 1.01
N GLY A 200 14.17 11.26 -0.01
CA GLY A 200 15.11 11.74 -1.01
C GLY A 200 16.19 12.64 -0.40
N LEU A 201 15.80 13.59 0.45
CA LEU A 201 16.73 14.44 1.21
C LEU A 201 17.61 13.60 2.12
N TRP A 202 17.03 12.64 2.85
CA TRP A 202 17.81 11.74 3.69
C TRP A 202 18.81 10.91 2.87
N ALA A 203 18.39 10.33 1.75
CA ALA A 203 19.23 9.51 0.88
C ALA A 203 20.35 10.32 0.21
N ALA A 204 20.16 11.63 0.00
CA ALA A 204 21.17 12.53 -0.52
C ALA A 204 22.23 12.87 0.52
N LEU A 205 21.81 13.16 1.75
CA LEU A 205 22.67 13.67 2.82
C LEU A 205 23.34 12.57 3.66
N THR A 206 22.80 11.36 3.67
CA THR A 206 23.28 10.28 4.54
C THR A 206 24.57 9.61 4.05
N SER A 207 25.40 9.19 5.01
CA SER A 207 26.54 8.28 4.80
C SER A 207 26.17 6.81 5.01
N HIS A 208 24.88 6.48 5.15
CA HIS A 208 24.42 5.12 5.37
C HIS A 208 24.86 4.18 4.22
N PRO A 209 25.44 3.00 4.50
CA PRO A 209 25.95 2.09 3.46
C PRO A 209 24.84 1.61 2.52
N SER A 210 23.63 1.41 3.03
CA SER A 210 22.48 0.92 2.24
C SER A 210 21.62 2.02 1.63
N LYS A 211 22.12 3.26 1.51
CA LYS A 211 21.37 4.37 0.89
C LYS A 211 20.99 4.11 -0.57
N TRP A 212 21.76 3.28 -1.27
CA TRP A 212 21.45 2.89 -2.65
C TRP A 212 20.15 2.08 -2.75
N LYS A 213 19.82 1.23 -1.75
CA LYS A 213 18.57 0.46 -1.72
C LYS A 213 17.37 1.39 -1.62
N LEU A 214 17.47 2.40 -0.76
CA LEU A 214 16.45 3.43 -0.65
C LEU A 214 16.33 4.26 -1.92
N ARG A 215 17.44 4.66 -2.56
CA ARG A 215 17.38 5.37 -3.86
C ARG A 215 16.70 4.52 -4.93
N ALA A 216 17.04 3.24 -5.01
CA ALA A 216 16.40 2.30 -5.94
C ALA A 216 14.90 2.17 -5.64
N PHE A 217 14.51 2.08 -4.36
CA PHE A 217 13.11 2.11 -3.94
C PHE A 217 12.41 3.38 -4.41
N LEU A 218 12.95 4.58 -4.13
CA LEU A 218 12.35 5.86 -4.53
C LEU A 218 12.18 6.00 -6.05
N ILE A 219 13.22 5.66 -6.83
CA ILE A 219 13.16 5.69 -8.29
C ILE A 219 12.10 4.72 -8.80
N SER A 220 12.04 3.51 -8.21
CA SER A 220 11.05 2.51 -8.58
C SER A 220 9.64 2.98 -8.22
N SER A 221 9.43 3.62 -7.05
CA SER A 221 8.15 4.21 -6.66
C SER A 221 7.65 5.30 -7.60
N ILE A 222 8.56 6.13 -8.13
CA ILE A 222 8.21 7.14 -9.15
C ILE A 222 7.82 6.44 -10.45
N LEU A 223 8.59 5.43 -10.87
CA LEU A 223 8.31 4.68 -12.08
C LEU A 223 6.96 3.94 -12.00
N THR A 224 6.65 3.32 -10.86
CA THR A 224 5.35 2.65 -10.66
C THR A 224 4.21 3.65 -10.65
N LEU A 225 4.40 4.83 -10.06
CA LEU A 225 3.41 5.91 -10.16
C LEU A 225 3.16 6.32 -11.62
N CYS A 226 4.21 6.50 -12.42
CA CYS A 226 4.08 6.77 -13.85
C CYS A 226 3.35 5.63 -14.59
N LEU A 227 3.61 4.37 -14.23
CA LEU A 227 2.91 3.22 -14.81
C LEU A 227 1.39 3.31 -14.60
N ARG A 228 0.96 3.72 -13.41
CA ARG A 228 -0.46 3.92 -13.10
C ARG A 228 -1.08 5.05 -13.93
N MET A 229 -0.35 6.14 -14.14
CA MET A 229 -0.85 7.29 -14.91
C MET A 229 -1.11 7.00 -16.40
N PHE A 230 -0.53 5.93 -16.96
CA PHE A 230 -0.81 5.54 -18.34
C PHE A 230 -2.24 5.03 -18.54
N ASP A 231 -2.89 4.52 -17.49
CA ASP A 231 -4.33 4.21 -17.46
C ASP A 231 -4.84 3.46 -18.71
N PHE A 232 -4.07 2.49 -19.19
CA PHE A 232 -4.33 1.79 -20.45
C PHE A 232 -5.41 0.69 -20.30
N PRO A 233 -6.15 0.37 -21.37
CA PRO A 233 -7.21 -0.64 -21.36
C PRO A 233 -6.69 -2.07 -21.15
N PRO A 234 -7.51 -2.98 -20.60
CA PRO A 234 -7.06 -4.28 -20.13
C PRO A 234 -6.56 -5.18 -21.25
N TYR A 235 -5.31 -5.62 -21.12
CA TYR A 235 -4.73 -6.63 -21.97
C TYR A 235 -5.42 -7.98 -21.73
N LYS A 236 -5.91 -8.60 -22.81
CA LYS A 236 -6.70 -9.84 -22.81
C LYS A 236 -7.96 -9.80 -21.92
N GLY A 237 -8.39 -8.61 -21.48
CA GLY A 237 -9.53 -8.45 -20.58
C GLY A 237 -9.24 -8.72 -19.11
N TYR A 238 -7.97 -8.81 -18.70
CA TYR A 238 -7.59 -9.13 -17.30
C TYR A 238 -6.54 -8.19 -16.69
N ILE A 239 -5.60 -7.68 -17.50
CA ILE A 239 -4.44 -6.93 -16.98
C ILE A 239 -4.54 -5.48 -17.46
N ASP A 240 -4.87 -4.56 -16.57
CA ASP A 240 -4.86 -3.12 -16.83
C ASP A 240 -3.64 -2.44 -16.16
N ALA A 241 -3.57 -1.12 -16.30
CA ALA A 241 -2.50 -0.32 -15.67
C ALA A 241 -2.51 -0.46 -14.14
N HIS A 242 -3.70 -0.58 -13.54
CA HIS A 242 -3.85 -0.73 -12.10
C HIS A 242 -3.28 -2.06 -11.60
N ALA A 243 -3.60 -3.17 -12.26
CA ALA A 243 -3.04 -4.48 -11.95
C ALA A 243 -1.51 -4.48 -12.06
N LEU A 244 -0.92 -3.88 -13.11
CA LEU A 244 0.54 -3.78 -13.23
C LEU A 244 1.16 -2.93 -12.12
N TRP A 245 0.51 -1.82 -11.75
CA TRP A 245 0.94 -0.99 -10.63
C TRP A 245 0.96 -1.79 -9.31
N ARG A 246 -0.08 -2.60 -9.05
CA ARG A 246 -0.12 -3.52 -7.89
C ARG A 246 1.01 -4.54 -7.94
N GLY A 247 1.21 -5.18 -9.10
CA GLY A 247 2.28 -6.17 -9.28
C GLY A 247 3.67 -5.59 -9.05
N ALA A 248 3.88 -4.31 -9.41
CA ALA A 248 5.15 -3.64 -9.18
C ALA A 248 5.40 -3.33 -7.69
N GLY A 249 4.37 -3.33 -6.82
CA GLY A 249 4.53 -3.23 -5.38
C GLY A 249 5.35 -4.37 -4.76
N ILE A 250 5.27 -5.57 -5.32
CA ILE A 250 5.94 -6.79 -4.83
C ILE A 250 7.47 -6.63 -4.71
N PRO A 251 8.22 -6.27 -5.79
CA PRO A 251 9.65 -6.04 -5.68
C PRO A 251 10.00 -4.81 -4.83
N LEU A 252 9.13 -3.79 -4.78
CA LEU A 252 9.31 -2.63 -3.89
C LEU A 252 9.27 -3.04 -2.42
N SER A 253 8.33 -3.89 -2.03
CA SER A 253 8.20 -4.44 -0.68
C SER A 253 9.47 -5.17 -0.25
N TYR A 254 10.05 -5.98 -1.16
CA TYR A 254 11.33 -6.64 -0.90
C TYR A 254 12.47 -5.63 -0.67
N LEU A 255 12.61 -4.63 -1.55
CA LEU A 255 13.63 -3.58 -1.41
C LEU A 255 13.49 -2.80 -0.10
N TRP A 256 12.27 -2.46 0.27
CA TRP A 256 11.94 -1.76 1.51
C TRP A 256 12.38 -2.56 2.74
N TRP A 257 11.95 -3.82 2.87
CA TRP A 257 12.34 -4.66 4.00
C TRP A 257 13.84 -4.94 4.05
N SER A 258 14.49 -5.04 2.89
CA SER A 258 15.94 -5.17 2.81
C SER A 258 16.65 -3.92 3.36
N PHE A 259 16.16 -2.72 3.02
CA PHE A 259 16.67 -1.48 3.58
C PHE A 259 16.42 -1.40 5.10
N VAL A 260 15.21 -1.70 5.57
CA VAL A 260 14.85 -1.67 7.00
C VAL A 260 15.73 -2.61 7.82
N CYS A 261 16.01 -3.81 7.32
CA CYS A 261 16.91 -4.76 7.98
C CYS A 261 18.34 -4.19 8.10
N ASP A 262 18.90 -3.67 7.00
CA ASP A 262 20.23 -3.07 7.02
C ASP A 262 20.31 -1.86 7.96
N ASP A 263 19.24 -1.06 7.97
CA ASP A 263 19.13 0.11 8.83
C ASP A 263 19.15 -0.27 10.31
N ALA A 264 18.43 -1.33 10.68
CA ALA A 264 18.43 -1.89 12.02
C ALA A 264 19.82 -2.40 12.44
N VAL A 265 20.54 -3.07 11.55
CA VAL A 265 21.93 -3.53 11.79
C VAL A 265 22.87 -2.34 11.98
N PHE A 266 22.80 -1.34 11.11
CA PHE A 266 23.66 -0.16 11.16
C PHE A 266 23.44 0.63 12.45
N ARG A 267 22.18 0.97 12.77
CA ARG A 267 21.82 1.72 13.97
C ARG A 267 22.18 0.97 15.25
N THR A 268 21.93 -0.35 15.28
CA THR A 268 22.33 -1.19 16.42
C THR A 268 23.84 -1.15 16.63
N THR A 269 24.63 -1.25 15.56
CA THR A 269 26.09 -1.18 15.63
C THR A 269 26.58 0.17 16.15
N VAL A 270 26.01 1.27 15.66
CA VAL A 270 26.34 2.63 16.10
C VAL A 270 26.00 2.84 17.58
N ASN A 271 24.81 2.43 18.01
CA ASN A 271 24.36 2.60 19.39
C ASN A 271 25.15 1.70 20.36
N LEU A 272 25.50 0.48 19.94
CA LEU A 272 26.34 -0.42 20.72
C LEU A 272 27.73 0.18 20.97
N LYS A 273 28.34 0.81 19.95
CA LYS A 273 29.63 1.52 20.08
C LYS A 273 29.55 2.72 21.03
N LYS A 274 28.41 3.40 21.11
CA LYS A 274 28.20 4.52 22.05
C LYS A 274 27.98 4.06 23.49
N SER A 275 27.52 2.82 23.69
CA SER A 275 27.28 2.24 25.02
C SER A 275 28.51 1.59 25.66
N LYS A 276 29.61 1.47 24.92
CA LYS A 276 30.91 0.99 25.41
C LYS A 276 31.82 2.18 25.65
#